data_AF-A0A2S7N0H2-F1
#
_entry.id   AF-A0A2S7N0H2-F1
#
_cell.length_a   1.000
_cell.length_b   1.000
_cell.length_c   1.000
_cell.angle_alpha   90.00
_cell.angle_beta   90.00
_cell.angle_gamma   90.00
#
_symmetry.space_group_name_H-M   'P 1'
#
loop_
_entity.id
_entity.type
_entity.pdbx_description
1 polymer ?
#
loop_
_entity_poly.entity_id
_entity_poly.type
_entity_poly.pdbx_seq_one_letter_code
_entity_poly.pdbx_strand_id
1 'polypeptide(L)'
;MRIYMYVDKLRGIEERMVWLRGQLSEMEPSDQEYAVLYCELEKWERSYPEFIVDESPTQKEFERFNGEISILLNRKVNEIAEQAELIDYLAGVEQSVSLQLLPKGIEVELHYEHGRLRYSCIADDSASGKDVSAILASSQDVPRYISYDEPLTVRGSLFYTSSFQELNPEIDLLCDRADREIQRNRRMMVFRSSSLLADLPFLAKLGFLVPYYRVFNQESAECMADECEAMITYSTGYELKGVLLSTREEDVLYRPAITKSRLDGKTVVITGVLSKRRYDFRKDIEALGGTLAGTVTKTVDFLLMGTNGTGTTKYQKAMKLGIPIMTEEQFKDRYDVK
;
A
#
# COMPACT_ATOMS: atom_id res chain seq x y z
N MET A 1 9.84 38.79 22.71
CA MET A 1 9.90 38.62 21.23
C MET A 1 9.36 37.27 20.77
N ARG A 2 9.86 36.12 21.26
CA ARG A 2 9.40 34.77 20.81
C ARG A 2 7.92 34.46 21.06
N ILE A 3 7.34 34.90 22.19
CA ILE A 3 5.91 34.67 22.50
C ILE A 3 5.01 35.49 21.57
N TYR A 4 5.34 36.75 21.32
CA TYR A 4 4.59 37.61 20.39
C TYR A 4 4.59 37.04 18.96
N MET A 5 5.73 36.55 18.46
CA MET A 5 5.80 35.89 17.15
C MET A 5 4.94 34.62 17.07
N TYR A 6 4.80 33.89 18.17
CA TYR A 6 3.96 32.70 18.23
C TYR A 6 2.46 33.06 18.24
N VAL A 7 2.08 34.07 19.02
CA VAL A 7 0.70 34.58 19.08
C VAL A 7 0.26 35.16 17.73
N ASP A 8 1.11 35.95 17.08
CA ASP A 8 0.81 36.52 15.75
C ASP A 8 0.66 35.40 14.70
N LYS A 9 1.48 34.34 14.80
CA LYS A 9 1.36 33.17 13.93
C LYS A 9 0.05 32.43 14.15
N LEU A 10 -0.35 32.20 15.40
CA LEU A 10 -1.63 31.56 15.72
C LEU A 10 -2.82 32.40 15.25
N ARG A 11 -2.76 33.73 15.40
CA ARG A 11 -3.82 34.62 14.89
C ARG A 11 -3.94 34.53 13.37
N GLY A 12 -2.82 34.50 12.64
CA GLY A 12 -2.85 34.31 11.19
C GLY A 12 -3.43 32.96 10.76
N ILE A 13 -3.21 31.91 11.55
CA ILE A 13 -3.78 30.57 11.31
C ILE A 13 -5.30 30.59 11.54
N GLU A 14 -5.76 31.18 12.64
CA GLU A 14 -7.18 31.38 12.95
C GLU A 14 -7.88 32.19 11.86
N GLU A 15 -7.32 33.33 11.47
CA GLU A 15 -7.83 34.18 10.38
C GLU A 15 -7.94 33.39 9.06
N ARG A 16 -6.95 32.54 8.75
CA ARG A 16 -7.00 31.66 7.57
C ARG A 16 -8.12 30.63 7.65
N MET A 17 -8.31 29.97 8.80
CA MET A 17 -9.39 28.99 8.97
C MET A 17 -10.78 29.64 8.93
N VAL A 18 -10.94 30.83 9.50
CA VAL A 18 -12.19 31.62 9.38
C VAL A 18 -12.46 31.96 7.92
N TRP A 19 -11.46 32.43 7.19
CA TRP A 19 -11.59 32.71 5.76
C TRP A 19 -11.96 31.45 4.96
N LEU A 20 -11.29 30.33 5.20
CA LEU A 20 -11.59 29.05 4.52
C LEU A 20 -13.03 28.60 4.76
N ARG A 21 -13.51 28.66 6.02
CA ARG A 21 -14.89 28.32 6.37
C ARG A 21 -15.90 29.22 5.66
N GLY A 22 -15.63 30.52 5.58
CA GLY A 22 -16.47 31.48 4.85
C GLY A 22 -16.57 31.14 3.36
N GLN A 23 -15.44 30.90 2.69
CA GLN A 23 -15.43 30.52 1.28
C GLN A 23 -16.17 29.21 1.02
N LEU A 24 -15.91 28.17 1.81
CA LEU A 24 -16.56 26.87 1.68
C LEU A 24 -18.08 26.94 1.93
N SER A 25 -18.56 27.89 2.72
CA SER A 25 -20.00 28.06 2.97
C SER A 25 -20.77 28.67 1.79
N GLU A 26 -20.08 29.34 0.88
CA GLU A 26 -20.65 29.99 -0.31
C GLU A 26 -20.47 29.16 -1.59
N MET A 27 -19.71 28.07 -1.51
CA MET A 27 -19.37 27.20 -2.63
C MET A 27 -20.18 25.90 -2.62
N GLU A 28 -20.39 25.35 -3.81
CA GLU A 28 -20.94 24.00 -3.95
C GLU A 28 -19.79 22.98 -3.89
N PRO A 29 -20.01 21.79 -3.31
CA PRO A 29 -18.98 20.75 -3.27
C PRO A 29 -18.44 20.29 -4.62
N SER A 30 -19.19 20.51 -5.70
CA SER A 30 -18.78 20.23 -7.08
C SER A 30 -17.79 21.25 -7.64
N ASP A 31 -17.63 22.40 -6.99
CA ASP A 31 -16.70 23.43 -7.44
C ASP A 31 -15.27 22.92 -7.35
N GLN A 32 -14.49 23.10 -8.43
CA GLN A 32 -13.12 22.59 -8.52
C GLN A 32 -12.22 23.08 -7.38
N GLU A 33 -12.50 24.28 -6.86
CA GLU A 33 -11.76 24.90 -5.76
C GLU A 33 -12.19 24.39 -4.38
N TYR A 34 -13.43 23.90 -4.23
CA TYR A 34 -13.97 23.44 -2.95
C TYR A 34 -13.09 22.36 -2.34
N ALA A 35 -12.76 21.32 -3.12
CA ALA A 35 -11.94 20.20 -2.65
C ALA A 35 -10.57 20.68 -2.14
N VAL A 36 -9.95 21.65 -2.81
CA VAL A 36 -8.65 22.20 -2.44
C VAL A 36 -8.74 22.94 -1.10
N LEU A 37 -9.73 23.83 -0.97
CA LEU A 37 -9.95 24.61 0.25
C LEU A 37 -10.38 23.73 1.43
N TYR A 38 -11.19 22.70 1.18
CA TYR A 38 -11.61 21.73 2.19
C TYR A 38 -10.40 20.96 2.72
N CYS A 39 -9.56 20.42 1.84
CA CYS A 39 -8.34 19.73 2.24
C CYS A 39 -7.37 20.66 3.00
N GLU A 40 -7.33 21.96 2.67
CA GLU A 40 -6.54 22.93 3.44
C GLU A 40 -7.12 23.12 4.85
N LEU A 41 -8.44 23.34 4.97
CA LEU A 41 -9.11 23.52 6.25
C LEU A 41 -8.94 22.30 7.15
N GLU A 42 -9.13 21.10 6.61
CA GLU A 42 -8.97 19.84 7.33
C GLU A 42 -7.55 19.66 7.89
N LYS A 43 -6.53 20.04 7.12
CA LYS A 43 -5.12 20.02 7.58
C LYS A 43 -4.89 20.99 8.74
N TRP A 44 -5.46 22.19 8.66
CA TRP A 44 -5.32 23.20 9.72
C TRP A 44 -6.04 22.78 10.99
N GLU A 45 -7.30 22.37 10.92
CA GLU A 45 -8.10 21.95 12.08
C GLU A 45 -7.49 20.73 12.77
N ARG A 46 -6.88 19.82 12.01
CA ARG A 46 -6.11 18.72 12.60
C ARG A 46 -4.88 19.20 13.36
N SER A 47 -4.16 20.17 12.79
CA SER A 47 -2.91 20.67 13.37
C SER A 47 -3.15 21.59 14.57
N TYR A 48 -4.31 22.23 14.61
CA TYR A 48 -4.73 23.17 15.65
C TYR A 48 -6.19 22.91 16.06
N PRO A 49 -6.47 21.80 16.79
CA PRO A 49 -7.82 21.41 17.18
C PRO A 49 -8.55 22.46 18.02
N GLU A 50 -7.82 23.35 18.70
CA GLU A 50 -8.36 24.43 19.50
C GLU A 50 -9.21 25.46 18.72
N PHE A 51 -9.11 25.47 17.38
CA PHE A 51 -9.87 26.39 16.52
C PHE A 51 -11.03 25.72 15.76
N ILE A 52 -11.33 24.45 16.05
CA ILE A 52 -12.49 23.75 15.50
C ILE A 52 -13.77 24.36 16.05
N VAL A 53 -14.78 24.50 15.19
CA VAL A 53 -16.14 24.96 15.55
C VAL A 53 -17.17 23.95 15.05
N ASP A 54 -18.32 23.87 15.73
CA ASP A 54 -19.36 22.86 15.47
C ASP A 54 -19.94 22.96 14.05
N GLU A 55 -20.04 24.18 13.49
CA GLU A 55 -20.57 24.42 12.15
C GLU A 55 -19.56 24.10 11.03
N SER A 56 -18.33 23.71 11.37
CA SER A 56 -17.27 23.49 10.39
C SER A 56 -17.66 22.36 9.41
N PRO A 57 -17.47 22.55 8.08
CA PRO A 57 -17.78 21.52 7.08
C PRO A 57 -17.09 20.18 7.32
N THR A 58 -15.94 20.17 8.00
CA THR A 58 -15.15 18.98 8.32
C THR A 58 -15.76 18.16 9.46
N GLN A 59 -16.58 18.77 10.31
CA GLN A 59 -17.22 18.13 11.47
C GLN A 59 -18.56 17.49 11.10
N LYS A 60 -19.13 17.82 9.94
CA LYS A 60 -20.37 17.20 9.45
C LYS A 60 -20.17 15.69 9.30
N GLU A 61 -21.07 14.91 9.91
CA GLU A 61 -21.06 13.47 9.78
C GLU A 61 -21.31 13.04 8.33
N PHE A 62 -20.66 11.95 7.94
CA PHE A 62 -20.89 11.35 6.62
C PHE A 62 -22.08 10.39 6.70
N GLU A 63 -23.14 10.68 5.95
CA GLU A 63 -24.34 9.84 5.88
C GLU A 63 -24.03 8.48 5.24
N ARG A 64 -24.59 7.40 5.80
CA ARG A 64 -24.49 6.07 5.19
C ARG A 64 -25.25 6.01 3.87
N PHE A 65 -24.74 5.21 2.95
CA PHE A 65 -25.38 5.01 1.67
C PHE A 65 -26.55 4.03 1.81
N ASN A 66 -27.75 4.47 1.43
CA ASN A 66 -28.98 3.68 1.55
C ASN A 66 -29.42 3.03 0.23
N GLY A 67 -28.61 3.10 -0.83
CA GLY A 67 -28.91 2.51 -2.15
C GLY A 67 -28.30 1.12 -2.35
N GLU A 68 -28.59 0.51 -3.49
CA GLU A 68 -27.92 -0.74 -3.90
C GLU A 68 -26.45 -0.48 -4.24
N ILE A 69 -25.55 -1.19 -3.55
CA ILE A 69 -24.12 -1.09 -3.78
C ILE A 69 -23.74 -1.99 -4.95
N SER A 70 -23.45 -1.37 -6.09
CA SER A 70 -22.87 -2.05 -7.24
C SER A 70 -21.36 -2.12 -7.10
N ILE A 71 -20.82 -3.34 -7.06
CA ILE A 71 -19.38 -3.59 -7.07
C ILE A 71 -18.90 -3.72 -8.53
N LEU A 72 -17.93 -2.90 -8.94
CA LEU A 72 -17.30 -3.01 -10.25
C LEU A 72 -16.06 -3.93 -10.25
N LEU A 73 -15.54 -4.31 -9.08
CA LEU A 73 -14.39 -5.20 -8.87
C LEU A 73 -14.59 -6.62 -9.44
N ASN A 74 -15.83 -7.03 -9.70
CA ASN A 74 -16.15 -8.34 -10.28
C ASN A 74 -16.13 -8.36 -11.83
N ARG A 75 -15.66 -7.29 -12.49
CA ARG A 75 -15.34 -7.37 -13.93
C ARG A 75 -14.30 -8.47 -14.14
N LYS A 76 -14.45 -9.21 -15.24
CA LYS A 76 -13.47 -10.24 -15.61
C LYS A 76 -12.15 -9.54 -15.94
N VAL A 77 -11.15 -9.74 -15.09
CA VAL A 77 -9.80 -9.22 -15.28
C VAL A 77 -8.97 -10.28 -15.98
N ASN A 78 -8.34 -9.94 -17.11
CA ASN A 78 -7.40 -10.83 -17.79
C ASN A 78 -6.04 -10.74 -17.06
N GLU A 79 -5.43 -11.87 -16.72
CA GLU A 79 -4.13 -11.90 -16.04
C GLU A 79 -3.01 -12.18 -17.06
N ILE A 80 -1.99 -11.31 -17.09
CA ILE A 80 -0.78 -11.45 -17.91
C ILE A 80 0.40 -11.71 -17.00
N ALA A 81 1.16 -12.77 -17.28
CA ALA A 81 2.32 -13.17 -16.47
C ALA A 81 3.67 -13.00 -17.17
N GLU A 82 3.68 -12.91 -18.50
CA GLU A 82 4.90 -12.77 -19.29
C GLU A 82 5.02 -11.33 -19.81
N GLN A 83 6.21 -10.75 -19.71
CA GLN A 83 6.45 -9.36 -20.13
C GLN A 83 6.20 -9.17 -21.64
N ALA A 84 6.55 -10.17 -22.47
CA ALA A 84 6.32 -10.12 -23.92
C ALA A 84 4.83 -10.02 -24.27
N GLU A 85 3.97 -10.75 -23.54
CA GLU A 85 2.51 -10.68 -23.73
C GLU A 85 1.95 -9.32 -23.30
N LEU A 86 2.53 -8.69 -22.27
CA LEU A 86 2.17 -7.33 -21.88
C LEU A 86 2.53 -6.31 -22.97
N ILE A 87 3.71 -6.44 -23.58
CA ILE A 87 4.15 -5.57 -24.68
C ILE A 87 3.20 -5.69 -25.87
N ASP A 88 2.85 -6.92 -26.27
CA ASP A 88 1.91 -7.19 -27.36
C ASP A 88 0.53 -6.59 -27.07
N TYR A 89 0.05 -6.72 -25.82
CA TYR A 89 -1.19 -6.08 -25.38
C TYR A 89 -1.12 -4.55 -25.52
N LEU A 90 -0.11 -3.92 -24.92
CA LEU A 90 0.06 -2.47 -24.91
C LEU A 90 0.24 -1.89 -26.32
N ALA A 91 0.91 -2.61 -27.22
CA ALA A 91 1.07 -2.22 -28.62
C ALA A 91 -0.26 -2.15 -29.38
N GLY A 92 -1.27 -2.91 -28.95
CA GLY A 92 -2.62 -2.89 -29.50
C GLY A 92 -3.52 -1.80 -28.92
N VAL A 93 -3.11 -1.11 -27.85
CA VAL A 93 -3.94 -0.11 -27.17
C VAL A 93 -3.72 1.29 -27.77
N GLU A 94 -4.70 1.78 -28.52
CA GLU A 94 -4.64 3.14 -29.11
C GLU A 94 -4.99 4.27 -28.11
N GLN A 95 -5.58 3.92 -26.97
CA GLN A 95 -6.10 4.87 -25.98
C GLN A 95 -5.21 5.02 -24.73
N SER A 96 -5.50 6.02 -23.89
CA SER A 96 -4.79 6.18 -22.61
C SER A 96 -5.06 5.01 -21.68
N VAL A 97 -4.01 4.50 -21.04
CA VAL A 97 -4.08 3.42 -20.05
C VAL A 97 -3.85 4.01 -18.66
N SER A 98 -4.72 3.70 -17.69
CA SER A 98 -4.42 3.99 -16.29
C SER A 98 -3.73 2.78 -15.67
N LEU A 99 -2.58 3.03 -15.04
CA LEU A 99 -1.81 2.04 -14.30
C LEU A 99 -2.07 2.22 -12.81
N GLN A 100 -2.41 1.13 -12.13
CA GLN A 100 -2.66 1.13 -10.71
C GLN A 100 -1.90 0.00 -10.03
N LEU A 101 -1.06 0.31 -9.05
CA LEU A 101 -0.47 -0.75 -8.22
C LEU A 101 -1.56 -1.36 -7.35
N LEU A 102 -1.57 -2.68 -7.21
CA LEU A 102 -2.52 -3.34 -6.32
C LEU A 102 -1.78 -3.93 -5.13
N PRO A 103 -1.76 -3.26 -3.96
CA PRO A 103 -1.29 -3.87 -2.73
C PRO A 103 -2.12 -5.10 -2.37
N LYS A 104 -1.50 -6.08 -1.72
CA LYS A 104 -2.21 -7.18 -1.07
C LYS A 104 -2.86 -6.65 0.22
N GLY A 105 -4.14 -6.28 0.11
CA GLY A 105 -4.97 -5.84 1.23
C GLY A 105 -6.45 -6.17 1.02
N ILE A 106 -7.31 -5.53 1.81
CA ILE A 106 -8.76 -5.57 1.58
C ILE A 106 -9.07 -4.55 0.49
N GLU A 107 -9.56 -5.04 -0.66
CA GLU A 107 -9.94 -4.18 -1.79
C GLU A 107 -11.22 -3.42 -1.48
N VAL A 108 -11.19 -2.12 -1.76
CA VAL A 108 -12.31 -1.22 -1.59
C VAL A 108 -12.50 -0.43 -2.88
N GLU A 109 -13.74 -0.17 -3.24
CA GLU A 109 -14.11 0.87 -4.19
C GLU A 109 -14.60 2.12 -3.48
N LEU A 110 -14.11 3.27 -3.95
CA LEU A 110 -14.64 4.59 -3.64
C LEU A 110 -15.41 5.07 -4.86
N HIS A 111 -16.64 5.52 -4.66
CA HIS A 111 -17.49 6.05 -5.73
C HIS A 111 -17.72 7.54 -5.47
N TYR A 112 -17.25 8.37 -6.40
CA TYR A 112 -17.41 9.82 -6.36
C TYR A 112 -18.43 10.26 -7.41
N GLU A 113 -19.28 11.22 -7.03
CA GLU A 113 -20.23 11.89 -7.92
C GLU A 113 -20.14 13.40 -7.65
N HIS A 114 -19.99 14.21 -8.69
CA HIS A 114 -19.86 15.68 -8.56
C HIS A 114 -18.78 16.09 -7.57
N GLY A 115 -17.61 15.46 -7.65
CA GLY A 115 -16.49 15.70 -6.75
C GLY A 115 -16.68 15.20 -5.32
N ARG A 116 -17.84 14.66 -4.94
CA ARG A 116 -18.12 14.21 -3.57
C ARG A 116 -18.06 12.69 -3.47
N LEU A 117 -17.40 12.17 -2.42
CA LEU A 117 -17.47 10.75 -2.09
C LEU A 117 -18.93 10.41 -1.77
N ARG A 118 -19.54 9.54 -2.59
CA ARG A 118 -20.94 9.15 -2.45
C ARG A 118 -21.09 7.93 -1.57
N TYR A 119 -20.30 6.90 -1.84
CA TYR A 119 -20.20 5.70 -1.01
C TYR A 119 -18.88 4.99 -1.25
N SER A 120 -18.55 4.08 -0.35
CA SER A 120 -17.45 3.15 -0.53
C SER A 120 -17.82 1.77 -0.05
N CYS A 121 -17.30 0.75 -0.72
CA CYS A 121 -17.66 -0.63 -0.43
C CYS A 121 -16.48 -1.58 -0.56
N ILE A 122 -16.46 -2.58 0.33
CA ILE A 122 -15.59 -3.75 0.18
C ILE A 122 -16.32 -4.78 -0.67
N ALA A 123 -15.63 -5.31 -1.68
CA ALA A 123 -16.11 -6.47 -2.42
C ALA A 123 -16.05 -7.71 -1.51
N ASP A 124 -17.19 -8.33 -1.23
CA ASP A 124 -17.28 -9.65 -0.61
C ASP A 124 -17.74 -10.68 -1.66
N ASP A 125 -17.78 -11.97 -1.28
CA ASP A 125 -18.22 -13.06 -2.18
C ASP A 125 -19.73 -12.99 -2.52
N SER A 126 -20.44 -11.94 -2.09
CA SER A 126 -21.84 -11.71 -2.37
C SER A 126 -22.03 -10.77 -3.56
N ALA A 127 -23.21 -10.78 -4.18
CA ALA A 127 -23.52 -9.89 -5.31
C ALA A 127 -23.61 -8.40 -4.94
N SER A 128 -23.47 -8.05 -3.65
CA SER A 128 -23.62 -6.71 -3.09
C SER A 128 -22.47 -6.39 -2.11
N GLY A 129 -21.77 -5.28 -2.28
CA GLY A 129 -20.62 -4.97 -1.41
C GLY A 129 -21.01 -4.49 -0.02
N LYS A 130 -20.08 -4.63 0.94
CA LYS A 130 -20.27 -4.13 2.31
C LYS A 130 -19.97 -2.63 2.38
N ASP A 131 -20.94 -1.82 2.83
CA ASP A 131 -20.78 -0.38 3.05
C ASP A 131 -19.71 -0.09 4.13
N VAL A 132 -18.69 0.68 3.73
CA VAL A 132 -17.64 1.22 4.61
C VAL A 132 -17.49 2.74 4.47
N SER A 133 -18.51 3.41 3.90
CA SER A 133 -18.50 4.85 3.59
C SER A 133 -18.18 5.73 4.77
N ALA A 134 -18.86 5.55 5.90
CA ALA A 134 -18.61 6.37 7.09
C ALA A 134 -17.18 6.20 7.63
N ILE A 135 -16.61 5.01 7.48
CA ILE A 135 -15.24 4.71 7.94
C ILE A 135 -14.24 5.40 7.02
N LEU A 136 -14.36 5.18 5.71
CA LEU A 136 -13.41 5.71 4.74
C LEU A 136 -13.55 7.23 4.59
N ALA A 137 -14.75 7.79 4.69
CA ALA A 137 -14.92 9.24 4.75
C ALA A 137 -14.26 9.89 5.98
N SER A 138 -13.96 9.12 7.01
CA SER A 138 -13.24 9.61 8.21
C SER A 138 -11.73 9.35 8.13
N SER A 139 -11.26 8.65 7.09
CA SER A 139 -9.85 8.38 6.86
C SER A 139 -9.16 9.59 6.23
N GLN A 140 -7.93 9.86 6.65
CA GLN A 140 -7.10 10.94 6.08
C GLN A 140 -6.57 10.61 4.69
N ASP A 141 -6.55 9.32 4.36
CA ASP A 141 -6.04 8.83 3.08
C ASP A 141 -7.14 8.87 1.98
N VAL A 142 -8.39 9.13 2.38
CA VAL A 142 -9.55 9.16 1.47
C VAL A 142 -10.17 10.56 1.52
N PRO A 143 -9.98 11.38 0.47
CA PRO A 143 -10.58 12.69 0.44
C PRO A 143 -12.10 12.58 0.31
N ARG A 144 -12.85 13.30 1.15
CA ARG A 144 -14.31 13.42 1.00
C ARG A 144 -14.72 14.16 -0.28
N TYR A 145 -13.84 15.05 -0.74
CA TYR A 145 -14.05 15.87 -1.93
C TYR A 145 -12.81 15.85 -2.82
N ILE A 146 -13.02 15.72 -4.12
CA ILE A 146 -11.98 15.73 -5.16
C ILE A 146 -12.32 16.79 -6.20
N SER A 147 -11.30 17.37 -6.83
CA SER A 147 -11.47 18.33 -7.93
C SER A 147 -11.75 17.59 -9.25
N TYR A 148 -12.88 16.88 -9.30
CA TYR A 148 -13.30 16.07 -10.44
C TYR A 148 -14.83 15.92 -10.46
N ASP A 149 -15.49 16.43 -11.50
CA ASP A 149 -16.96 16.53 -11.53
C ASP A 149 -17.65 15.28 -12.08
N GLU A 150 -17.02 14.55 -13.01
CA GLU A 150 -17.62 13.34 -13.59
C GLU A 150 -17.67 12.18 -12.57
N PRO A 151 -18.59 11.21 -12.72
CA PRO A 151 -18.60 10.01 -11.90
C PRO A 151 -17.25 9.28 -11.98
N LEU A 152 -16.67 8.98 -10.82
CA LEU A 152 -15.36 8.34 -10.71
C LEU A 152 -15.41 7.18 -9.71
N THR A 153 -15.09 5.99 -10.18
CA THR A 153 -14.81 4.85 -9.31
C THR A 153 -13.30 4.69 -9.16
N VAL A 154 -12.82 4.80 -7.92
CA VAL A 154 -11.41 4.59 -7.56
C VAL A 154 -11.31 3.30 -6.77
N ARG A 155 -10.46 2.38 -7.22
CA ARG A 155 -10.11 1.19 -6.42
C ARG A 155 -8.96 1.54 -5.48
N GLY A 156 -8.96 0.97 -4.30
CA GLY A 156 -7.82 1.06 -3.39
C GLY A 156 -7.78 -0.13 -2.47
N SER A 157 -6.79 -0.13 -1.57
CA SER A 157 -6.60 -1.23 -0.63
C SER A 157 -6.43 -0.70 0.78
N LEU A 158 -7.18 -1.29 1.71
CA LEU A 158 -6.97 -1.14 3.14
C LEU A 158 -5.82 -2.03 3.58
N PHE A 159 -4.94 -1.48 4.41
CA PHE A 159 -3.68 -2.10 4.80
C PHE A 159 -3.24 -1.63 6.20
N TYR A 160 -2.47 -2.46 6.92
CA TYR A 160 -2.07 -2.18 8.31
C TYR A 160 -0.93 -1.18 8.40
N THR A 161 -1.12 0.09 8.74
CA THR A 161 0.01 1.04 8.83
C THR A 161 1.09 0.61 9.83
N SER A 162 2.34 1.04 9.60
CA SER A 162 3.43 0.86 10.57
C SER A 162 3.08 1.46 11.93
N SER A 163 2.37 2.59 11.93
CA SER A 163 1.84 3.22 13.14
C SER A 163 0.80 2.37 13.86
N PHE A 164 -0.04 1.60 13.14
CA PHE A 164 -1.00 0.68 13.75
C PHE A 164 -0.31 -0.46 14.52
N GLN A 165 0.75 -1.05 13.94
CA GLN A 165 1.56 -2.08 14.61
C GLN A 165 2.29 -1.54 15.85
N GLU A 166 2.72 -0.28 15.83
CA GLU A 166 3.35 0.37 16.98
C GLU A 166 2.35 0.68 18.10
N LEU A 167 1.11 1.04 17.75
CA LEU A 167 0.07 1.46 18.70
C LEU A 167 -0.74 0.30 19.30
N ASN A 168 -0.69 -0.90 18.71
CA ASN A 168 -1.45 -2.07 19.18
C ASN A 168 -0.57 -3.32 19.25
N PRO A 169 0.51 -3.33 20.05
CA PRO A 169 1.40 -4.48 20.16
C PRO A 169 0.71 -5.72 20.76
N GLU A 170 -0.39 -5.54 21.49
CA GLU A 170 -1.18 -6.62 22.12
C GLU A 170 -2.32 -7.18 21.24
N ILE A 171 -2.67 -6.53 20.13
CA ILE A 171 -3.59 -7.10 19.14
C ILE A 171 -2.78 -8.11 18.31
N ASP A 172 -2.49 -9.26 18.92
CA ASP A 172 -1.86 -10.40 18.27
C ASP A 172 -2.90 -11.07 17.37
N LEU A 173 -3.03 -10.57 16.13
CA LEU A 173 -3.88 -11.14 15.07
C LEU A 173 -3.43 -12.55 14.62
N LEU A 174 -2.48 -13.16 15.35
CA LEU A 174 -1.63 -14.28 14.95
C LEU A 174 -1.86 -15.52 15.83
N CYS A 175 -3.12 -15.79 16.18
CA CYS A 175 -3.46 -16.91 17.06
C CYS A 175 -3.29 -18.30 16.41
N ASP A 176 -2.86 -18.41 15.15
CA ASP A 176 -2.71 -19.71 14.49
C ASP A 176 -1.26 -20.05 14.12
N ARG A 177 -0.93 -21.35 14.11
CA ARG A 177 0.47 -21.83 13.99
C ARG A 177 1.13 -21.53 12.63
N ALA A 178 0.36 -21.12 11.62
CA ALA A 178 0.85 -20.63 10.34
C ALA A 178 1.53 -19.23 10.43
N ASP A 179 1.33 -18.53 11.55
CA ASP A 179 1.58 -17.09 11.65
C ASP A 179 3.02 -16.71 12.03
N ARG A 180 3.91 -17.69 12.22
CA ARG A 180 5.35 -17.41 12.42
C ARG A 180 6.04 -16.89 11.16
N GLU A 181 5.44 -17.12 9.99
CA GLU A 181 5.88 -16.56 8.71
C GLU A 181 5.44 -15.09 8.57
N ILE A 182 4.26 -14.76 9.11
CA ILE A 182 3.71 -13.40 9.20
C ILE A 182 4.54 -12.52 10.16
N GLN A 183 4.99 -13.06 11.30
CA GLN A 183 5.93 -12.34 12.19
C GLN A 183 7.28 -11.98 11.52
N ARG A 184 7.68 -12.71 10.48
CA ARG A 184 8.94 -12.46 9.75
C ARG A 184 8.80 -11.41 8.67
N ASN A 185 7.61 -11.28 8.08
CA ASN A 185 7.31 -10.26 7.07
C ASN A 185 6.63 -9.06 7.73
N ARG A 186 7.43 -8.10 8.19
CA ARG A 186 6.99 -6.75 8.63
C ARG A 186 6.30 -5.92 7.52
N ARG A 187 5.94 -6.53 6.39
CA ARG A 187 5.21 -5.87 5.30
C ARG A 187 3.73 -6.10 5.51
N MET A 188 2.99 -5.02 5.34
CA MET A 188 1.63 -4.81 5.84
C MET A 188 0.64 -5.68 5.07
N MET A 189 0.42 -6.92 5.51
CA MET A 189 -0.58 -7.84 4.97
C MET A 189 -1.84 -7.81 5.82
N VAL A 190 -3.00 -7.58 5.21
CA VAL A 190 -4.29 -7.88 5.83
C VAL A 190 -4.72 -9.28 5.41
N PHE A 191 -4.90 -10.18 6.39
CA PHE A 191 -5.45 -11.50 6.14
C PHE A 191 -6.93 -11.38 5.79
N ARG A 192 -7.36 -11.94 4.65
CA ARG A 192 -8.80 -12.15 4.37
C ARG A 192 -9.31 -13.26 5.29
N SER A 193 -9.65 -12.94 6.53
CA SER A 193 -10.63 -13.75 7.26
C SER A 193 -11.99 -13.12 7.08
N SER A 194 -12.99 -13.92 6.73
CA SER A 194 -14.39 -13.50 6.64
C SER A 194 -14.91 -12.90 7.95
N SER A 195 -14.28 -13.22 9.10
CA SER A 195 -14.58 -12.64 10.40
C SER A 195 -14.05 -11.21 10.61
N LEU A 196 -12.90 -10.85 10.04
CA LEU A 196 -12.32 -9.49 10.18
C LEU A 196 -13.08 -8.45 9.36
N LEU A 197 -13.63 -8.85 8.21
CA LEU A 197 -14.51 -8.00 7.41
C LEU A 197 -15.79 -7.59 8.16
N ALA A 198 -16.18 -8.30 9.22
CA ALA A 198 -17.36 -8.00 10.01
C ALA A 198 -17.17 -6.81 10.98
N ASP A 199 -15.94 -6.53 11.42
CA ASP A 199 -15.63 -5.57 12.49
C ASP A 199 -15.36 -4.16 11.95
N LEU A 200 -16.43 -3.36 11.81
CA LEU A 200 -16.37 -1.97 11.36
C LEU A 200 -15.41 -1.09 12.20
N PRO A 201 -15.43 -1.15 13.56
CA PRO A 201 -14.44 -0.48 14.40
C PRO A 201 -12.97 -0.80 14.08
N PHE A 202 -12.69 -2.01 13.62
CA PHE A 202 -11.33 -2.42 13.25
C PHE A 202 -10.86 -1.76 11.95
N LEU A 203 -11.72 -1.72 10.93
CA LEU A 203 -11.40 -1.13 9.63
C LEU A 203 -11.05 0.36 9.73
N ALA A 204 -11.63 1.09 10.69
CA ALA A 204 -11.33 2.50 10.94
C ALA A 204 -9.90 2.78 11.39
N LYS A 205 -9.14 1.75 11.75
CA LYS A 205 -7.74 1.87 12.20
C LYS A 205 -6.72 1.52 11.11
N LEU A 206 -7.19 1.06 9.95
CA LEU A 206 -6.34 0.72 8.81
C LEU A 206 -6.02 1.97 7.98
N GLY A 207 -4.85 1.99 7.34
CA GLY A 207 -4.54 2.99 6.33
C GLY A 207 -5.23 2.61 5.01
N PHE A 208 -5.41 3.58 4.13
CA PHE A 208 -5.92 3.35 2.78
C PHE A 208 -4.95 3.84 1.71
N LEU A 209 -4.68 3.03 0.69
CA LEU A 209 -3.75 3.39 -0.37
C LEU A 209 -4.43 3.28 -1.73
N VAL A 210 -4.31 4.37 -2.49
CA VAL A 210 -4.66 4.45 -3.90
C VAL A 210 -3.37 4.79 -4.67
N PRO A 211 -2.58 3.79 -5.08
CA PRO A 211 -1.38 4.06 -5.87
C PRO A 211 -1.79 4.17 -7.35
N TYR A 212 -2.17 5.37 -7.75
CA TYR A 212 -2.70 5.68 -9.08
C TYR A 212 -1.66 6.41 -9.93
N TYR A 213 -1.40 5.87 -11.12
CA TYR A 213 -0.52 6.46 -12.13
C TYR A 213 -1.28 6.56 -13.46
N ARG A 214 -1.46 7.78 -13.95
CA ARG A 214 -2.05 7.99 -15.28
C ARG A 214 -0.92 8.13 -16.29
N VAL A 215 -0.72 7.12 -17.12
CA VAL A 215 0.24 7.16 -18.22
C VAL A 215 -0.49 7.53 -19.50
N PHE A 216 -0.04 8.61 -20.14
CA PHE A 216 -0.59 9.05 -21.43
C PHE A 216 0.24 8.42 -22.54
N ASN A 217 -0.41 8.04 -23.64
CA ASN A 217 0.08 7.25 -24.77
C ASN A 217 1.21 7.94 -25.59
N GLN A 218 2.30 8.35 -24.92
CA GLN A 218 3.48 9.01 -25.52
C GLN A 218 4.73 8.13 -25.47
N GLU A 219 4.68 6.98 -24.78
CA GLU A 219 5.80 6.05 -24.63
C GLU A 219 5.55 4.76 -25.43
N SER A 220 6.63 4.13 -25.90
CA SER A 220 6.55 2.81 -26.56
C SER A 220 6.08 1.72 -25.58
N ALA A 221 5.35 0.72 -26.06
CA ALA A 221 4.87 -0.42 -25.28
C ALA A 221 5.98 -1.12 -24.46
N GLU A 222 7.20 -1.23 -25.01
CA GLU A 222 8.38 -1.78 -24.33
C GLU A 222 8.73 -0.99 -23.06
N CYS A 223 8.80 0.34 -23.17
CA CYS A 223 9.09 1.24 -22.04
C CYS A 223 8.03 1.11 -20.93
N MET A 224 6.75 1.08 -21.31
CA MET A 224 5.66 0.91 -20.35
C MET A 224 5.68 -0.46 -19.65
N ALA A 225 6.08 -1.53 -20.34
CA ALA A 225 6.23 -2.85 -19.74
C ALA A 225 7.40 -2.89 -18.74
N ASP A 226 8.53 -2.27 -19.09
CA ASP A 226 9.68 -2.12 -18.18
C ASP A 226 9.32 -1.30 -16.94
N GLU A 227 8.54 -0.22 -17.09
CA GLU A 227 8.04 0.55 -15.95
C GLU A 227 7.12 -0.28 -15.05
N CYS A 228 6.23 -1.08 -15.63
CA CYS A 228 5.37 -1.99 -14.88
C CYS A 228 6.19 -2.97 -14.04
N GLU A 229 7.21 -3.61 -14.63
CA GLU A 229 8.11 -4.49 -13.89
C GLU A 229 8.87 -3.73 -12.80
N ALA A 230 9.45 -2.57 -13.13
CA ALA A 230 10.17 -1.74 -12.18
C ALA A 230 9.29 -1.37 -10.98
N MET A 231 8.04 -0.97 -11.19
CA MET A 231 7.10 -0.66 -10.10
C MET A 231 6.80 -1.86 -9.20
N ILE A 232 6.80 -3.07 -9.75
CA ILE A 232 6.58 -4.32 -9.00
C ILE A 232 7.83 -4.75 -8.24
N THR A 233 9.01 -4.61 -8.87
CA THR A 233 10.30 -5.02 -8.30
C THR A 233 10.84 -4.01 -7.29
N TYR A 234 10.49 -2.73 -7.42
CA TYR A 234 10.95 -1.71 -6.49
C TYR A 234 10.43 -1.99 -5.08
N SER A 235 11.23 -1.66 -4.07
CA SER A 235 10.80 -1.79 -2.68
C SER A 235 9.77 -0.70 -2.37
N THR A 236 8.50 -1.01 -2.63
CA THR A 236 7.35 -0.13 -2.34
C THR A 236 7.01 -0.09 -0.85
N GLY A 237 7.57 -1.01 -0.05
CA GLY A 237 7.20 -1.22 1.35
C GLY A 237 5.98 -2.12 1.55
N TYR A 238 5.31 -2.51 0.46
CA TYR A 238 4.11 -3.35 0.47
C TYR A 238 4.31 -4.63 -0.33
N GLU A 239 3.50 -5.66 -0.07
CA GLU A 239 3.42 -6.80 -0.96
C GLU A 239 2.38 -6.49 -2.05
N LEU A 240 2.74 -6.64 -3.32
CA LEU A 240 1.87 -6.30 -4.44
C LEU A 240 1.22 -7.58 -5.02
N LYS A 241 -0.04 -7.46 -5.44
CA LYS A 241 -0.72 -8.42 -6.32
C LYS A 241 -0.22 -8.29 -7.76
N GLY A 242 0.10 -7.07 -8.20
CA GLY A 242 0.52 -6.75 -9.55
C GLY A 242 0.23 -5.28 -9.90
N VAL A 243 0.26 -4.97 -11.19
CA VAL A 243 -0.18 -3.70 -11.77
C VAL A 243 -1.49 -3.95 -12.52
N LEU A 244 -2.54 -3.23 -12.15
CA LEU A 244 -3.80 -3.20 -12.89
C LEU A 244 -3.70 -2.14 -13.99
N LEU A 245 -3.90 -2.57 -15.23
CA LEU A 245 -4.03 -1.74 -16.41
C LEU A 245 -5.52 -1.63 -16.73
N SER A 246 -6.08 -0.45 -16.54
CA SER A 246 -7.48 -0.18 -16.89
C SER A 246 -7.55 0.66 -18.15
N THR A 247 -8.37 0.19 -19.09
CA THR A 247 -8.72 0.89 -20.31
C THR A 247 -10.23 1.19 -20.31
N ARG A 248 -10.77 1.80 -21.38
CA ARG A 248 -12.22 1.99 -21.49
C ARG A 248 -12.99 0.67 -21.64
N GLU A 249 -12.33 -0.37 -22.17
CA GLU A 249 -12.98 -1.61 -22.61
C GLU A 249 -12.73 -2.77 -21.66
N GLU A 250 -11.52 -2.84 -21.09
CA GLU A 250 -11.11 -3.95 -20.24
C GLU A 250 -10.11 -3.57 -19.14
N ASP A 251 -10.10 -4.41 -18.11
CA ASP A 251 -9.13 -4.41 -17.02
C ASP A 251 -8.17 -5.61 -17.21
N VAL A 252 -6.87 -5.35 -17.18
CA VAL A 252 -5.82 -6.37 -17.28
C VAL A 252 -4.93 -6.29 -16.03
N LEU A 253 -4.72 -7.42 -15.36
CA LEU A 253 -3.78 -7.51 -14.25
C LEU A 253 -2.46 -8.07 -14.78
N TYR A 254 -1.44 -7.22 -14.83
CA TYR A 254 -0.08 -7.67 -15.04
C TYR A 254 0.52 -8.11 -13.70
N ARG A 255 0.88 -9.40 -13.63
CA ARG A 255 1.55 -9.99 -12.49
C ARG A 255 2.67 -10.89 -13.02
N PRO A 256 3.91 -10.38 -13.13
CA PRO A 256 5.00 -11.19 -13.61
C PRO A 256 5.09 -12.44 -12.75
N ALA A 257 5.16 -13.61 -13.39
CA ALA A 257 5.53 -14.80 -12.69
C ALA A 257 6.87 -14.50 -12.03
N ILE A 258 6.97 -14.62 -10.69
CA ILE A 258 8.26 -14.54 -10.01
C ILE A 258 9.11 -15.59 -10.69
N THR A 259 10.04 -15.16 -11.55
CA THR A 259 11.01 -16.07 -12.15
C THR A 259 11.63 -16.76 -10.97
N LYS A 260 11.43 -18.07 -10.82
CA LYS A 260 11.92 -18.86 -9.69
C LYS A 260 13.43 -18.68 -9.64
N SER A 261 13.85 -17.66 -8.91
CA SER A 261 15.22 -17.46 -8.56
C SER A 261 15.62 -18.70 -7.77
N ARG A 262 16.89 -19.08 -7.86
CA ARG A 262 17.39 -20.22 -7.07
C ARG A 262 17.28 -19.98 -5.55
N LEU A 263 16.95 -18.76 -5.12
CA LEU A 263 16.65 -18.38 -3.73
C LEU A 263 15.16 -18.36 -3.39
N ASP A 264 14.26 -18.61 -4.35
CA ASP A 264 12.82 -18.59 -4.09
C ASP A 264 12.42 -19.60 -3.00
N GLY A 265 11.74 -19.11 -1.96
CA GLY A 265 11.36 -19.87 -0.77
C GLY A 265 12.52 -20.29 0.14
N LYS A 266 13.75 -19.84 -0.13
CA LYS A 266 14.94 -20.18 0.68
C LYS A 266 15.09 -19.26 1.87
N THR A 267 15.33 -19.83 3.05
CA THR A 267 15.66 -19.07 4.26
C THR A 267 17.17 -18.98 4.47
N VAL A 268 17.70 -17.77 4.55
CA VAL A 268 19.12 -17.46 4.72
C VAL A 268 19.37 -16.83 6.09
N VAL A 269 20.48 -17.16 6.75
CA VAL A 269 20.94 -16.44 7.95
C VAL A 269 22.32 -15.85 7.69
N ILE A 270 22.54 -14.61 8.10
CA ILE A 270 23.85 -13.95 7.95
C ILE A 270 24.67 -13.97 9.25
N THR A 271 25.97 -14.24 9.12
CA THR A 271 26.97 -14.10 10.20
C THR A 271 28.28 -13.49 9.70
N GLY A 272 29.08 -12.95 10.63
CA GLY A 272 30.39 -12.33 10.32
C GLY A 272 30.34 -10.82 10.03
N VAL A 273 31.48 -10.31 9.56
CA VAL A 273 31.70 -8.95 9.08
C VAL A 273 31.51 -8.95 7.57
N LEU A 274 30.56 -8.13 7.10
CA LEU A 274 30.08 -8.17 5.72
C LEU A 274 30.74 -7.10 4.84
N SER A 275 30.82 -7.35 3.53
CA SER A 275 31.35 -6.37 2.57
C SER A 275 30.41 -5.16 2.32
N LYS A 276 29.09 -5.38 2.42
CA LYS A 276 28.04 -4.35 2.34
C LYS A 276 27.24 -4.30 3.65
N ARG A 277 26.38 -3.30 3.85
CA ARG A 277 25.53 -3.25 5.04
C ARG A 277 24.56 -4.44 5.03
N ARG A 278 24.22 -4.96 6.21
CA ARG A 278 23.23 -6.05 6.37
C ARG A 278 21.90 -5.76 5.68
N TYR A 279 21.51 -4.48 5.63
CA TYR A 279 20.32 -4.01 4.95
C TYR A 279 20.39 -4.25 3.43
N ASP A 280 21.55 -4.02 2.82
CA ASP A 280 21.74 -4.19 1.38
C ASP A 280 21.67 -5.69 1.01
N PHE A 281 22.29 -6.58 1.79
CA PHE A 281 22.13 -8.03 1.62
C PHE A 281 20.69 -8.52 1.81
N ARG A 282 19.93 -7.91 2.73
CA ARG A 282 18.51 -8.24 2.89
C ARG A 282 17.75 -7.93 1.60
N LYS A 283 17.99 -6.77 0.99
CA LYS A 283 17.36 -6.40 -0.27
C LYS A 283 17.70 -7.40 -1.37
N ASP A 284 18.97 -7.75 -1.53
CA ASP A 284 19.43 -8.66 -2.58
C ASP A 284 18.78 -10.06 -2.42
N ILE A 285 18.70 -10.57 -1.18
CA ILE A 285 18.09 -11.88 -0.88
C ILE A 285 16.57 -11.84 -1.12
N GLU A 286 15.89 -10.78 -0.68
CA GLU A 286 14.43 -10.62 -0.82
C GLU A 286 14.02 -10.39 -2.28
N ALA A 287 14.80 -9.61 -3.05
CA ALA A 287 14.56 -9.39 -4.48
C ALA A 287 14.62 -10.70 -5.28
N LEU A 288 15.40 -11.67 -4.78
CA LEU A 288 15.53 -13.00 -5.35
C LEU A 288 14.56 -14.02 -4.74
N GLY A 289 13.53 -13.59 -4.01
CA GLY A 289 12.50 -14.47 -3.43
C GLY A 289 12.92 -15.22 -2.16
N GLY A 290 14.09 -14.91 -1.59
CA GLY A 290 14.59 -15.50 -0.36
C GLY A 290 14.17 -14.74 0.91
N THR A 291 14.25 -15.39 2.06
CA THR A 291 13.93 -14.82 3.38
C THR A 291 15.17 -14.70 4.24
N LEU A 292 15.46 -13.51 4.78
CA LEU A 292 16.58 -13.32 5.72
C LEU A 292 16.14 -13.52 7.18
N ALA A 293 16.54 -14.63 7.80
CA ALA A 293 16.29 -14.95 9.19
C ALA A 293 17.37 -14.40 10.16
N GLY A 294 16.93 -13.98 11.35
CA GLY A 294 17.83 -13.51 12.41
C GLY A 294 18.52 -14.63 13.20
N THR A 295 17.93 -15.83 13.20
CA THR A 295 18.32 -16.96 14.05
C THR A 295 18.48 -18.23 13.22
N VAL A 296 19.49 -19.02 13.57
CA VAL A 296 19.74 -20.33 12.95
C VAL A 296 18.75 -21.36 13.53
N THR A 297 17.90 -21.91 12.67
CA THR A 297 16.90 -22.97 12.94
C THR A 297 17.03 -24.07 11.88
N LYS A 298 16.43 -25.25 12.10
CA LYS A 298 16.46 -26.36 11.13
C LYS A 298 15.81 -26.04 9.78
N THR A 299 14.97 -25.01 9.74
CA THR A 299 14.29 -24.49 8.55
C THR A 299 15.15 -23.53 7.71
N VAL A 300 16.35 -23.19 8.18
CA VAL A 300 17.28 -22.35 7.43
C VAL A 300 17.99 -23.20 6.38
N ASP A 301 17.91 -22.79 5.11
CA ASP A 301 18.53 -23.49 3.99
C ASP A 301 20.04 -23.33 3.96
N PHE A 302 20.57 -22.13 4.26
CA PHE A 302 22.00 -21.92 4.38
C PHE A 302 22.38 -20.69 5.23
N LEU A 303 23.61 -20.70 5.73
CA LEU A 303 24.23 -19.61 6.44
C LEU A 303 25.14 -18.83 5.48
N LEU A 304 24.81 -17.57 5.20
CA LEU A 304 25.68 -16.64 4.48
C LEU A 304 26.74 -16.08 5.45
N MET A 305 28.01 -16.30 5.12
CA MET A 305 29.14 -15.99 5.98
C MET A 305 30.04 -14.92 5.35
N GLY A 306 30.15 -13.79 6.05
CA GLY A 306 31.16 -12.79 5.78
C GLY A 306 32.50 -13.09 6.45
N THR A 307 33.45 -12.18 6.29
CA THR A 307 34.78 -12.27 6.92
C THR A 307 34.66 -12.42 8.44
N ASN A 308 35.57 -13.20 9.05
CA ASN A 308 35.55 -13.51 10.49
C ASN A 308 34.25 -14.14 11.02
N GLY A 309 33.43 -14.77 10.16
CA GLY A 309 32.22 -15.47 10.59
C GLY A 309 32.47 -16.82 11.28
N THR A 310 33.67 -17.38 11.11
CA THR A 310 34.12 -18.64 11.71
C THR A 310 34.16 -18.55 13.23
N GLY A 311 33.50 -19.48 13.92
CA GLY A 311 33.49 -19.55 15.38
C GLY A 311 32.40 -18.74 16.08
N THR A 312 31.62 -17.93 15.35
CA THR A 312 30.44 -17.23 15.92
C THR A 312 29.38 -18.20 16.44
N THR A 313 28.55 -17.77 17.39
CA THR A 313 27.45 -18.59 17.95
C THR A 313 26.51 -19.11 16.86
N LYS A 314 26.28 -18.31 15.80
CA LYS A 314 25.49 -18.69 14.63
C LYS A 314 26.19 -19.75 13.77
N TYR A 315 27.48 -19.61 13.53
CA TYR A 315 28.29 -20.60 12.82
C TYR A 315 28.29 -21.96 13.54
N GLN A 316 28.55 -21.96 14.85
CA GLN A 316 28.54 -23.19 15.65
C GLN A 316 27.16 -23.86 15.65
N LYS A 317 26.09 -23.07 15.72
CA LYS A 317 24.71 -23.58 15.67
C LYS A 317 24.36 -24.14 14.28
N ALA A 318 24.82 -23.51 13.21
CA ALA A 318 24.63 -24.01 11.85
C ALA A 318 25.34 -25.35 11.63
N MET A 319 26.60 -25.44 12.07
CA MET A 319 27.39 -26.68 12.05
C MET A 319 26.70 -27.82 12.83
N LYS A 320 26.21 -27.55 14.04
CA LYS A 320 25.48 -28.54 14.85
C LYS A 320 24.18 -29.02 14.21
N LEU A 321 23.52 -28.16 13.44
CA LEU A 321 22.27 -28.48 12.76
C LEU A 321 22.47 -29.01 11.32
N GLY A 322 23.72 -29.12 10.85
CA GLY A 322 24.03 -29.58 9.50
C GLY A 322 23.62 -28.59 8.39
N ILE A 323 23.51 -27.31 8.70
CA ILE A 323 23.08 -26.28 7.76
C ILE A 323 24.27 -25.88 6.87
N PRO A 324 24.13 -25.91 5.52
CA PRO A 324 25.16 -25.47 4.59
C PRO A 324 25.67 -24.06 4.89
N ILE A 325 26.98 -23.84 4.76
CA ILE A 325 27.61 -22.52 4.92
C ILE A 325 28.12 -22.05 3.57
N MET A 326 27.80 -20.82 3.20
CA MET A 326 28.13 -20.20 1.92
C MET A 326 28.86 -18.88 2.17
N THR A 327 29.96 -18.63 1.48
CA THR A 327 30.66 -17.34 1.54
C THR A 327 29.95 -16.28 0.70
N GLU A 328 30.26 -15.00 0.92
CA GLU A 328 29.73 -13.91 0.08
C GLU A 328 30.08 -14.06 -1.40
N GLU A 329 31.30 -14.50 -1.73
CA GLU A 329 31.71 -14.76 -3.13
C GLU A 329 30.88 -15.90 -3.74
N GLN A 330 30.72 -17.01 -3.03
CA GLN A 330 29.90 -18.13 -3.48
C GLN A 330 28.43 -17.76 -3.66
N PHE A 331 27.92 -16.84 -2.82
CA PHE A 331 26.57 -16.32 -2.96
C PHE A 331 26.42 -15.47 -4.22
N LYS A 332 27.38 -14.59 -4.50
CA LYS A 332 27.38 -13.80 -5.74
C LYS A 332 27.44 -14.68 -6.98
N ASP A 333 28.38 -15.62 -7.04
CA ASP A 333 28.56 -16.50 -8.20
C ASP A 333 27.36 -17.42 -8.45
N ARG A 334 26.71 -17.90 -7.39
CA ARG A 334 25.61 -18.87 -7.51
C ARG A 334 24.28 -18.23 -7.91
N TYR A 335 24.08 -16.97 -7.53
CA TYR A 335 22.81 -16.25 -7.65
C TYR A 335 22.88 -14.99 -8.51
N ASP A 336 24.01 -14.75 -9.19
CA ASP A 336 24.24 -13.65 -10.13
C ASP A 336 23.98 -12.24 -9.53
N VAL A 337 24.38 -12.06 -8.27
CA VAL A 337 24.19 -10.81 -7.52
C VAL A 337 25.39 -9.89 -7.75
N LYS A 338 25.14 -8.69 -8.31
CA LYS A 338 26.18 -7.68 -8.62
C LYS A 338 26.86 -7.07 -7.38
#